data_AF-A0A4Q5Z0N4-F1
#
_entry.id   AF-A0A4Q5Z0N4-F1
#
_cell.length_a   1.000
_cell.length_b   1.000
_cell.length_c   1.000
_cell.angle_alpha   90.00
_cell.angle_beta   90.00
_cell.angle_gamma   90.00
#
_symmetry.space_group_name_H-M   'P 1'
#
loop_
_entity.id
_entity.type
_entity.pdbx_description
1 polymer ?
#
loop_
_entity_poly.entity_id
_entity_poly.type
_entity_poly.pdbx_seq_one_letter_code
_entity_poly.pdbx_strand_id
1 'polypeptide(L)'
;MELYTIDVKPFKQTFLQNFILLVVATLGSFLLINNGYFILNNFDPQRQYTLPIMIAMIAVAFVYTFYRKKQLEKVFNYNDFYEQVEEYRKVYRLTMRWYVLSCMVSCFLAVLTARNIFLFFAGYDLIMLAPYYPTTFLFKRELRNPEIILHS
;
A
#
# COMPACT_ATOMS: atom_id res chain seq x y z
N MET A 1 35.78 -4.09 -0.48
CA MET A 1 34.42 -3.59 -0.20
C MET A 1 33.78 -3.31 -1.54
N GLU A 2 32.78 -4.08 -1.92
CA GLU A 2 32.06 -3.86 -3.17
C GLU A 2 30.95 -2.85 -2.89
N LEU A 3 31.05 -1.67 -3.49
CA LEU A 3 30.03 -0.63 -3.36
C LEU A 3 28.82 -1.01 -4.21
N TYR A 4 27.72 -1.40 -3.55
CA TYR A 4 26.49 -1.76 -4.23
C TYR A 4 25.61 -0.53 -4.48
N THR A 5 25.39 -0.20 -5.76
CA THR A 5 24.55 0.92 -6.19
C THR A 5 23.16 0.48 -6.61
N ILE A 6 22.12 1.11 -6.06
CA ILE A 6 20.72 0.89 -6.48
C ILE A 6 20.22 2.11 -7.25
N ASP A 7 19.66 1.89 -8.44
CA ASP A 7 18.88 2.90 -9.17
C ASP A 7 17.51 3.09 -8.50
N VAL A 8 17.32 4.28 -7.91
CA VAL A 8 16.15 4.60 -7.10
C VAL A 8 15.00 5.20 -7.90
N LYS A 9 15.25 5.70 -9.12
CA LYS A 9 14.22 6.34 -9.98
C LYS A 9 12.96 5.49 -10.14
N PRO A 10 13.03 4.19 -10.50
CA PRO A 10 11.82 3.40 -10.71
C PRO A 10 11.02 3.16 -9.41
N PHE A 11 11.69 3.09 -8.26
CA PHE A 11 11.02 2.98 -6.97
C PHE A 11 10.31 4.29 -6.59
N LYS A 12 10.95 5.44 -6.79
CA LYS A 12 10.37 6.76 -6.53
C LYS A 12 9.17 7.03 -7.43
N GLN A 13 9.30 6.76 -8.71
CA GLN A 13 8.22 6.95 -9.67
C GLN A 13 7.01 6.07 -9.32
N THR A 14 7.24 4.79 -9.01
CA THR A 14 6.17 3.89 -8.56
C THR A 14 5.53 4.41 -7.29
N PHE A 15 6.31 4.80 -6.27
CA PHE A 15 5.79 5.33 -5.02
C PHE A 15 4.91 6.56 -5.26
N LEU A 16 5.43 7.56 -5.96
CA LEU A 16 4.72 8.84 -6.19
C LEU A 16 3.43 8.64 -6.98
N GLN A 17 3.45 7.81 -8.03
CA GLN A 17 2.25 7.50 -8.81
C GLN A 17 1.15 6.87 -7.94
N ASN A 18 1.50 5.87 -7.12
CA ASN A 18 0.54 5.22 -6.25
C ASN A 18 0.09 6.16 -5.12
N PHE A 19 1.01 6.89 -4.49
CA PHE A 19 0.68 7.83 -3.42
C PHE A 19 -0.29 8.92 -3.89
N ILE A 20 -0.02 9.54 -5.04
CA ILE A 20 -0.92 10.54 -5.64
C ILE A 20 -2.28 9.92 -5.93
N LEU A 21 -2.32 8.70 -6.50
CA LEU A 21 -3.57 7.99 -6.77
C LEU A 21 -4.39 7.78 -5.48
N LEU A 22 -3.76 7.32 -4.38
CA LEU A 22 -4.45 7.14 -3.10
C LEU A 22 -4.96 8.45 -2.51
N VAL A 23 -4.20 9.55 -2.62
CA VAL A 23 -4.61 10.88 -2.16
C VAL A 23 -5.83 11.36 -2.96
N VAL A 24 -5.76 11.26 -4.29
CA VAL A 24 -6.86 11.66 -5.19
C VAL A 24 -8.11 10.80 -4.94
N ALA A 25 -7.96 9.48 -4.77
CA ALA A 25 -9.08 8.59 -4.49
C ALA A 25 -9.74 8.93 -3.14
N THR A 26 -8.95 9.10 -2.08
CA THR A 26 -9.46 9.43 -0.74
C THR A 26 -10.17 10.77 -0.72
N LEU A 27 -9.55 11.82 -1.29
CA LEU A 27 -10.15 13.16 -1.36
C LEU A 27 -11.38 13.17 -2.27
N GLY A 28 -11.33 12.49 -3.41
CA GLY A 28 -12.46 12.35 -4.33
C GLY A 28 -13.65 11.70 -3.65
N SER A 29 -13.44 10.59 -2.94
CA SER A 29 -14.50 9.93 -2.16
C SER A 29 -15.03 10.80 -1.03
N PHE A 30 -14.18 11.54 -0.32
CA PHE A 30 -14.62 12.49 0.70
C PHE A 30 -15.52 13.59 0.12
N LEU A 31 -15.12 14.19 -1.01
CA LEU A 31 -15.92 15.22 -1.68
C LEU A 31 -17.26 14.67 -2.19
N LEU A 32 -17.29 13.45 -2.74
CA LEU A 32 -18.53 12.80 -3.18
C LEU A 32 -19.51 12.62 -2.01
N ILE A 33 -19.03 12.10 -0.87
CA ILE A 33 -19.87 11.90 0.32
C ILE A 33 -20.38 13.24 0.86
N ASN A 34 -19.51 14.25 0.99
CA ASN A 34 -19.91 15.56 1.49
C ASN A 34 -20.92 16.28 0.60
N ASN A 35 -20.88 16.05 -0.72
CA ASN A 35 -21.83 16.63 -1.67
C ASN A 35 -23.12 15.81 -1.80
N GLY A 36 -23.33 14.77 -0.99
CA GLY A 36 -24.56 13.98 -1.03
C GLY A 36 -24.59 12.89 -2.11
N TYR A 37 -23.49 12.64 -2.82
CA TYR A 37 -23.41 11.63 -3.86
C TYR A 37 -23.09 10.26 -3.26
N PHE A 38 -24.14 9.53 -2.87
CA PHE A 38 -24.04 8.14 -2.40
C PHE A 38 -25.01 7.24 -3.17
N ILE A 39 -24.53 6.04 -3.51
CA ILE A 39 -25.20 5.12 -4.45
C ILE A 39 -26.42 4.44 -3.79
N LEU A 40 -26.31 4.05 -2.52
CA LEU A 40 -27.39 3.36 -1.79
C LEU A 40 -28.15 4.29 -0.85
N ASN A 41 -28.70 5.39 -1.40
CA ASN A 41 -29.60 6.25 -0.66
C ASN A 41 -30.87 5.43 -0.30
N ASN A 42 -31.16 5.23 0.98
CA ASN A 42 -32.30 4.47 1.55
C ASN A 42 -32.23 2.93 1.60
N PHE A 43 -31.09 2.29 1.29
CA PHE A 43 -30.92 0.85 1.58
C PHE A 43 -30.19 0.72 2.93
N ASP A 44 -30.89 0.20 3.95
CA ASP A 44 -30.37 0.05 5.32
C ASP A 44 -29.99 -1.41 5.71
N PRO A 45 -29.21 -2.17 4.91
CA PRO A 45 -28.54 -3.37 5.42
C PRO A 45 -27.30 -2.99 6.26
N GLN A 46 -27.11 -1.70 6.55
CA GLN A 46 -25.80 -1.08 6.82
C GLN A 46 -25.31 -1.23 8.27
N ARG A 47 -26.13 -1.64 9.23
CA ARG A 47 -25.66 -1.94 10.60
C ARG A 47 -25.12 -3.37 10.75
N GLN A 48 -25.72 -4.35 10.07
CA GLN A 48 -25.37 -5.76 10.25
C GLN A 48 -24.12 -6.19 9.46
N TYR A 49 -23.89 -5.65 8.25
CA TYR A 49 -22.75 -6.08 7.42
C TYR A 49 -21.48 -5.24 7.59
N THR A 50 -21.56 -4.05 8.20
CA THR A 50 -20.37 -3.20 8.43
C THR A 50 -19.31 -3.93 9.26
N LEU A 51 -19.72 -4.59 10.35
CA LEU A 51 -18.78 -5.32 11.22
C LEU A 51 -18.13 -6.52 10.52
N PRO A 52 -18.88 -7.44 9.85
CA PRO A 52 -18.28 -8.49 9.01
C PRO A 52 -17.31 -7.97 7.96
N ILE A 53 -17.63 -6.87 7.27
CA ILE A 53 -16.75 -6.27 6.25
C ILE A 53 -15.46 -5.76 6.89
N MET A 54 -15.55 -5.06 8.02
CA MET A 54 -14.36 -4.59 8.74
C MET A 54 -13.47 -5.75 9.20
N ILE A 55 -14.07 -6.82 9.74
CA ILE A 55 -13.33 -8.04 10.15
C ILE A 55 -12.64 -8.67 8.93
N ALA A 56 -13.33 -8.76 7.80
CA ALA A 56 -12.77 -9.30 6.56
C ALA A 56 -11.58 -8.46 6.07
N MET A 57 -11.69 -7.12 6.09
CA MET A 57 -10.60 -6.22 5.73
C MET A 57 -9.36 -6.41 6.62
N ILE A 58 -9.57 -6.51 7.94
CA ILE A 58 -8.49 -6.75 8.89
C ILE A 58 -7.83 -8.11 8.63
N ALA A 59 -8.63 -9.18 8.47
CA ALA A 59 -8.11 -10.51 8.18
C ALA A 59 -7.28 -10.54 6.89
N VAL A 60 -7.77 -9.87 5.84
CA VAL A 60 -7.09 -9.75 4.55
C VAL A 60 -5.77 -8.96 4.68
N ALA A 61 -5.74 -7.90 5.49
CA ALA A 61 -4.51 -7.16 5.79
C ALA A 61 -3.46 -8.02 6.53
N PHE A 62 -3.89 -8.86 7.48
CA PHE A 62 -3.00 -9.81 8.14
C PHE A 62 -2.43 -10.84 7.17
N VAL A 63 -3.28 -11.49 6.37
CA VAL A 63 -2.85 -12.47 5.36
C VAL A 63 -1.82 -11.87 4.41
N TYR A 64 -2.07 -10.64 3.94
CA TYR A 64 -1.12 -9.94 3.08
C TYR A 64 0.21 -9.65 3.77
N THR A 65 0.18 -9.23 5.04
CA THR A 65 1.40 -8.98 5.83
C THR A 65 2.27 -10.23 5.94
N PHE A 66 1.65 -11.38 6.23
CA PHE A 66 2.36 -12.68 6.24
C PHE A 66 2.90 -13.04 4.86
N TYR A 67 2.11 -12.86 3.80
CA TYR A 67 2.54 -13.12 2.43
C TYR A 67 3.74 -12.26 2.03
N ARG A 68 3.72 -10.96 2.33
CA ARG A 68 4.84 -10.04 2.05
C ARG A 68 6.10 -10.47 2.78
N LYS A 69 6.00 -10.83 4.06
CA LYS A 69 7.16 -11.30 4.84
C LYS A 69 7.80 -12.52 4.18
N LYS A 70 6.99 -13.50 3.76
CA LYS A 70 7.47 -14.69 3.06
C LYS A 70 8.12 -14.37 1.71
N GLN A 71 7.62 -13.38 0.98
CA GLN A 71 8.22 -12.94 -0.28
C GLN A 71 9.56 -12.23 -0.07
N LEU A 72 9.68 -11.38 0.95
CA LEU A 72 10.95 -10.77 1.33
C LEU A 72 11.99 -11.83 1.75
N GLU A 73 11.58 -12.87 2.48
CA GLU A 73 12.47 -13.97 2.85
C GLU A 73 13.05 -14.69 1.62
N LYS A 74 12.29 -14.82 0.53
CA LYS A 74 12.78 -15.40 -0.73
C LYS A 74 13.81 -14.53 -1.43
N VAL A 75 13.73 -13.20 -1.29
CA VAL A 75 14.73 -12.29 -1.89
C VAL A 75 16.13 -12.60 -1.38
N PHE A 76 16.28 -13.04 -0.12
CA PHE A 76 17.59 -13.38 0.45
C PHE A 76 18.19 -14.68 -0.05
N ASN A 77 17.44 -15.50 -0.80
CA ASN A 77 17.95 -16.77 -1.31
C ASN A 77 18.75 -16.62 -2.61
N TYR A 78 18.79 -15.41 -3.19
CA TYR A 78 19.58 -15.13 -4.38
C TYR A 78 21.02 -14.77 -3.98
N ASN A 79 21.99 -15.35 -4.68
CA ASN A 79 23.42 -15.13 -4.38
C ASN A 79 23.95 -13.82 -4.99
N ASP A 80 23.35 -13.32 -6.07
CA ASP A 80 23.73 -12.06 -6.72
C ASP A 80 22.88 -10.88 -6.20
N PHE A 81 23.55 -9.79 -5.84
CA PHE A 81 22.91 -8.56 -5.35
C PHE A 81 21.97 -7.94 -6.38
N TYR A 82 22.31 -7.98 -7.67
CA TYR A 82 21.44 -7.40 -8.70
C TYR A 82 20.15 -8.19 -8.87
N GLU A 83 20.20 -9.52 -8.77
CA GLU A 83 19.02 -10.38 -8.73
C GLU A 83 18.17 -10.11 -7.48
N GLN A 84 18.79 -9.93 -6.31
CA GLN A 84 18.10 -9.54 -5.08
C GLN A 84 17.33 -8.21 -5.25
N VAL A 85 17.94 -7.21 -5.88
CA VAL A 85 17.32 -5.89 -6.12
C VAL A 85 16.13 -6.00 -7.07
N GLU A 86 16.23 -6.79 -8.14
CA GLU A 86 15.14 -6.94 -9.10
C GLU A 86 13.95 -7.74 -8.51
N GLU A 87 14.22 -8.77 -7.70
CA GLU A 87 13.17 -9.48 -6.97
C GLU A 87 12.54 -8.58 -5.90
N TYR A 88 13.33 -7.81 -5.16
CA TYR A 88 12.83 -6.81 -4.24
C TYR A 88 11.92 -5.79 -4.95
N ARG A 89 12.28 -5.36 -6.16
CA ARG A 89 11.44 -4.46 -6.98
C ARG A 89 10.08 -5.08 -7.30
N LYS A 90 9.99 -6.39 -7.52
CA LYS A 90 8.70 -7.07 -7.73
C LYS A 90 7.87 -7.06 -6.44
N VAL A 91 8.49 -7.37 -5.30
CA VAL A 91 7.82 -7.31 -3.98
C VAL A 91 7.32 -5.90 -3.68
N TYR A 92 8.17 -4.89 -3.91
CA TYR A 92 7.83 -3.49 -3.72
C TYR A 92 6.61 -3.06 -4.56
N ARG A 93 6.62 -3.37 -5.87
CA ARG A 93 5.48 -3.09 -6.76
C ARG A 93 4.20 -3.78 -6.29
N LEU A 94 4.30 -5.01 -5.82
CA LEU A 94 3.16 -5.74 -5.28
C LEU A 94 2.61 -5.07 -4.01
N THR A 95 3.49 -4.59 -3.11
CA THR A 95 3.10 -3.82 -1.93
C THR A 95 2.38 -2.53 -2.28
N MET A 96 2.89 -1.77 -3.25
CA MET A 96 2.21 -0.55 -3.72
C MET A 96 0.81 -0.85 -4.27
N ARG A 97 0.68 -1.89 -5.12
CA ARG A 97 -0.61 -2.32 -5.68
C ARG A 97 -1.60 -2.77 -4.62
N TRP A 98 -1.11 -3.39 -3.54
CA TRP A 98 -1.97 -3.80 -2.43
C TRP A 98 -2.57 -2.60 -1.70
N TYR A 99 -1.77 -1.58 -1.40
CA TYR A 99 -2.26 -0.34 -0.80
C TYR A 99 -3.26 0.37 -1.72
N VAL A 100 -3.02 0.40 -3.04
CA VAL A 100 -4.02 0.90 -4.00
C VAL A 100 -5.32 0.13 -3.92
N LEU A 101 -5.26 -1.21 -3.98
CA LEU A 101 -6.46 -2.05 -3.95
C LEU A 101 -7.25 -1.84 -2.65
N SER A 102 -6.57 -1.88 -1.51
CA SER A 102 -7.17 -1.65 -0.19
C SER A 102 -7.84 -0.29 -0.11
N CYS A 103 -7.12 0.78 -0.48
CA CYS A 103 -7.65 2.14 -0.47
C CYS A 103 -8.84 2.30 -1.42
N MET A 104 -8.77 1.74 -2.64
CA MET A 104 -9.89 1.79 -3.60
C MET A 104 -11.13 1.07 -3.08
N VAL A 105 -10.96 -0.09 -2.44
CA VAL A 105 -12.07 -0.82 -1.81
C VAL A 105 -12.66 0.01 -0.66
N SER A 106 -11.83 0.59 0.20
CA SER A 106 -12.28 1.48 1.28
C SER A 106 -13.02 2.71 0.76
N CYS A 107 -12.49 3.38 -0.25
CA CYS A 107 -13.10 4.54 -0.90
C CYS A 107 -14.43 4.19 -1.56
N PHE A 108 -14.50 3.05 -2.25
CA PHE A 108 -15.73 2.53 -2.84
C PHE A 108 -16.78 2.22 -1.76
N LEU A 109 -16.40 1.51 -0.68
CA LEU A 109 -17.28 1.23 0.45
C LEU A 109 -17.75 2.52 1.14
N ALA A 110 -16.88 3.52 1.25
CA ALA A 110 -17.24 4.81 1.82
C ALA A 110 -18.34 5.51 1.00
N VAL A 111 -18.17 5.60 -0.33
CA VAL A 111 -19.17 6.21 -1.23
C VAL A 111 -20.46 5.38 -1.32
N LEU A 112 -20.33 4.05 -1.30
CA LEU A 112 -21.46 3.13 -1.36
C LEU A 112 -22.34 3.23 -0.10
N THR A 113 -21.72 3.34 1.08
CA THR A 113 -22.41 3.29 2.38
C THR A 113 -22.59 4.66 3.04
N ALA A 114 -22.00 5.72 2.50
CA ALA A 114 -21.89 7.05 3.10
C ALA A 114 -21.28 7.05 4.52
N ARG A 115 -20.46 6.05 4.88
CA ARG A 115 -19.83 5.95 6.21
C ARG A 115 -18.38 6.41 6.19
N ASN A 116 -18.11 7.44 6.98
CA ASN A 116 -16.76 7.98 7.19
C ASN A 116 -15.79 6.96 7.80
N ILE A 117 -16.27 5.87 8.41
CA ILE A 117 -15.40 4.81 8.95
C ILE A 117 -14.50 4.18 7.88
N PHE A 118 -15.01 4.02 6.66
CA PHE A 118 -14.22 3.47 5.56
C PHE A 118 -13.19 4.48 5.02
N LEU A 119 -13.47 5.79 5.10
CA LEU A 119 -12.47 6.82 4.82
C LEU A 119 -11.31 6.80 5.82
N PHE A 120 -11.56 6.47 7.10
CA PHE A 120 -10.47 6.29 8.06
C PHE A 120 -9.54 5.14 7.67
N PHE A 121 -10.05 4.05 7.10
CA PHE A 121 -9.20 2.97 6.56
C PHE A 121 -8.38 3.44 5.35
N ALA A 122 -8.98 4.18 4.42
CA ALA A 122 -8.24 4.77 3.29
C ALA A 122 -7.13 5.74 3.74
N GLY A 123 -7.42 6.58 4.75
CA GLY A 123 -6.44 7.45 5.38
C GLY A 123 -5.34 6.70 6.12
N TYR A 124 -5.69 5.60 6.79
CA TYR A 124 -4.72 4.72 7.44
C TYR A 124 -3.77 4.09 6.42
N ASP A 125 -4.26 3.65 5.26
CA ASP A 125 -3.43 3.12 4.18
C ASP A 125 -2.44 4.17 3.66
N LEU A 126 -2.83 5.44 3.55
CA LEU A 126 -1.92 6.54 3.19
C LEU A 126 -0.80 6.73 4.22
N ILE A 127 -1.12 6.70 5.51
CA ILE A 127 -0.14 6.82 6.60
C ILE A 127 0.80 5.62 6.60
N MET A 128 0.26 4.41 6.43
CA MET A 128 1.04 3.17 6.41
C MET A 128 1.89 3.02 5.15
N LEU A 129 1.54 3.69 4.05
CA LEU A 129 2.35 3.74 2.85
C LEU A 129 3.58 4.64 3.01
N ALA A 130 3.50 5.72 3.81
CA ALA A 130 4.58 6.71 3.93
C ALA A 130 5.98 6.13 4.31
N PRO A 131 6.10 5.15 5.24
CA PRO A 131 7.38 4.51 5.56
C PRO A 131 8.04 3.76 4.39
N TYR A 132 7.30 3.48 3.31
CA TYR A 132 7.79 2.80 2.11
C TYR A 132 8.38 3.74 1.07
N TYR A 133 8.51 5.04 1.37
CA TYR A 133 9.25 5.95 0.52
C TYR A 133 10.69 5.43 0.35
N PRO A 134 11.21 5.34 -0.89
CA PRO A 134 12.52 4.73 -1.16
C PRO A 134 13.65 5.60 -0.61
N THR A 135 14.09 5.23 0.60
CA THR A 135 15.19 5.83 1.35
C THR A 135 16.30 4.82 1.56
N THR A 136 17.52 5.30 1.82
CA THR A 136 18.68 4.43 2.08
C THR A 136 18.41 3.51 3.26
N PHE A 137 17.76 4.03 4.31
CA PHE A 137 17.36 3.27 5.48
C PHE A 137 16.43 2.10 5.13
N LEU A 138 15.42 2.34 4.28
CA LEU A 138 14.50 1.29 3.84
C LEU A 138 15.24 0.17 3.12
N PHE A 139 16.08 0.50 2.13
CA PHE A 139 16.83 -0.50 1.37
C PHE A 139 17.81 -1.28 2.25
N LYS A 140 18.56 -0.60 3.14
CA LYS A 140 19.49 -1.27 4.07
C LYS A 140 18.75 -2.23 5.01
N ARG A 141 17.55 -1.85 5.47
CA ARG A 141 16.71 -2.69 6.33
C ARG A 141 16.13 -3.89 5.58
N GLU A 142 15.59 -3.67 4.38
CA GLU A 142 14.85 -4.71 3.64
C GLU A 142 15.75 -5.64 2.83
N LEU A 143 16.91 -5.18 2.37
CA LEU A 143 17.92 -6.01 1.70
C LEU A 143 19.01 -6.53 2.65
N ARG A 144 18.96 -6.16 3.93
CA ARG A 144 19.92 -6.56 4.99
C ARG A 144 21.39 -6.32 4.63
N ASN A 145 21.66 -5.31 3.79
CA ASN A 145 23.00 -4.99 3.33
C ASN A 145 23.35 -3.54 3.75
N PRO A 146 24.33 -3.34 4.67
CA PRO A 146 24.70 -2.02 5.16
C PRO A 146 25.51 -1.20 4.16
N GLU A 147 26.05 -1.81 3.11
CA GLU A 147 26.96 -1.20 2.12
C GLU A 147 26.22 -0.53 0.95
N ILE A 148 24.88 -0.56 0.94
CA ILE A 148 24.06 0.03 -0.12
C ILE A 148 24.22 1.56 -0.18
N ILE A 149 24.52 2.06 -1.39
CA ILE A 149 24.49 3.48 -1.75
C ILE A 149 23.42 3.72 -2.81
N LEU A 150 22.67 4.81 -2.66
CA LEU A 150 21.62 5.20 -3.60
C LEU A 150 22.20 6.04 -4.75
N HIS A 151 21.94 5.62 -5.98
CA HIS A 151 22.20 6.43 -7.17
C HIS A 151 20.87 7.00 -7.67
N SER A 152 20.82 8.34 -7.82
CA SER A 152 19.60 9.09 -8.10
C SER A 152 19.24 9.19 -9.57
#